data_AF-A0A258X1W0-F1
#
_entry.id   AF-A0A258X1W0-F1
#
_cell.length_a   1.000
_cell.length_b   1.000
_cell.length_c   1.000
_cell.angle_alpha   90.00
_cell.angle_beta   90.00
_cell.angle_gamma   90.00
#
_symmetry.space_group_name_H-M   'P 1'
#
loop_
_entity.id
_entity.type
_entity.pdbx_description
1 polymer ?
#
loop_
_entity_poly.entity_id
_entity_poly.type
_entity_poly.pdbx_seq_one_letter_code
_entity_poly.pdbx_strand_id
1 'polypeptide(L)'
;MRTEWVTKRKNDATPTQMYYAKQGIITEEMEYIAKIEDLDPELIRSEIARGRLIIPANVKHANLEPMAIGIAVRCKINANI
;
A
#
# COMPACT_ATOMS: atom_id res chain seq x y z
N MET A 1 7.95 4.66 12.62
CA MET A 1 7.47 3.53 11.80
C MET A 1 7.21 4.04 10.38
N ARG A 2 7.25 3.17 9.37
CA ARG A 2 7.44 3.46 7.92
C ARG A 2 8.69 4.24 7.50
N THR A 3 9.34 5.01 8.38
CA THR A 3 10.56 5.78 8.07
C THR A 3 11.63 4.91 7.40
N GLU A 4 11.85 3.70 7.92
CA GLU A 4 12.81 2.74 7.33
C GLU A 4 12.40 2.28 5.93
N TRP A 5 11.11 1.96 5.73
CA TRP A 5 10.57 1.50 4.44
C TRP A 5 10.64 2.59 3.36
N VAL A 6 10.34 3.84 3.75
CA VAL A 6 10.45 5.00 2.86
C VAL A 6 11.90 5.31 2.55
N THR A 7 12.82 5.17 3.52
CA THR A 7 14.25 5.45 3.32
C THR A 7 14.86 4.53 2.28
N LYS A 8 14.50 3.24 2.26
CA LYS A 8 14.95 2.27 1.24
C LYS A 8 14.63 2.68 -0.20
N ARG A 9 13.54 3.45 -0.40
CA ARG A 9 12.97 3.80 -1.70
C ARG A 9 13.01 5.31 -1.98
N LYS A 10 13.82 6.06 -1.22
CA LYS A 10 13.86 7.53 -1.25
C LYS A 10 14.30 8.09 -2.61
N ASN A 11 15.11 7.35 -3.35
CA ASN A 11 15.70 7.77 -4.62
C ASN A 11 14.94 7.24 -5.84
N ASP A 12 13.83 6.53 -5.63
CA ASP A 12 13.06 5.95 -6.73
C ASP A 12 12.33 7.07 -7.48
N ALA A 13 12.45 7.06 -8.81
CA ALA A 13 11.86 8.10 -9.67
C ALA A 13 10.32 8.15 -9.57
N THR A 14 9.67 7.05 -9.17
CA THR A 14 8.21 6.97 -9.04
C THR A 14 7.82 6.20 -7.79
N PRO A 15 7.77 6.87 -6.62
CA PRO A 15 7.59 6.19 -5.34
C PRO A 15 6.10 5.94 -5.02
N THR A 16 5.42 5.20 -5.90
CA THR A 16 4.00 4.87 -5.74
C THR A 16 3.79 3.37 -5.59
N GLN A 17 2.78 2.99 -4.81
CA GLN A 17 2.43 1.58 -4.59
C GLN A 17 2.01 0.90 -5.91
N MET A 18 1.35 1.64 -6.81
CA MET A 18 1.01 1.13 -8.15
C MET A 18 2.23 0.85 -9.02
N TYR A 19 3.26 1.71 -8.97
CA TYR A 19 4.50 1.49 -9.70
C TYR A 19 5.18 0.19 -9.23
N TYR A 20 5.38 0.03 -7.92
CA TYR A 20 5.99 -1.18 -7.37
C TYR A 20 5.16 -2.44 -7.69
N ALA A 21 3.84 -2.35 -7.54
CA ALA A 21 2.95 -3.46 -7.86
C ALA A 21 3.09 -3.91 -9.32
N LYS A 22 3.15 -2.97 -10.29
CA LYS A 22 3.33 -3.30 -11.72
C LYS A 22 4.69 -3.92 -12.04
N GLN A 23 5.71 -3.66 -11.23
CA GLN A 23 7.02 -4.30 -11.33
C GLN A 23 7.08 -5.68 -10.64
N GLY A 24 5.96 -6.16 -10.09
CA GLY A 24 5.94 -7.43 -9.34
C GLY A 24 6.53 -7.34 -7.93
N ILE A 25 6.76 -6.12 -7.42
CA ILE A 25 7.35 -5.89 -6.10
C ILE A 25 6.23 -5.82 -5.07
N ILE A 26 6.32 -6.66 -4.04
CA ILE A 26 5.50 -6.58 -2.83
C ILE A 26 6.22 -5.64 -1.85
N THR A 27 5.56 -4.55 -1.47
CA THR A 27 6.11 -3.57 -0.53
C THR A 27 5.76 -3.93 0.92
N GLU A 28 6.48 -3.37 1.87
CA GLU A 28 6.17 -3.51 3.30
C GLU A 28 4.75 -3.01 3.63
N GLU A 29 4.23 -2.00 2.90
CA GLU A 29 2.83 -1.58 3.05
C GLU A 29 1.84 -2.65 2.57
N MET A 30 2.14 -3.35 1.47
CA MET A 30 1.28 -4.44 0.98
C MET A 30 1.28 -5.62 1.95
N GLU A 31 2.45 -6.02 2.47
CA GLU A 31 2.55 -7.10 3.47
C GLU A 31 1.80 -6.76 4.77
N TYR A 32 1.96 -5.52 5.24
CA TYR A 32 1.29 -5.05 6.45
C TYR A 32 -0.24 -5.14 6.31
N ILE A 33 -0.77 -4.67 5.17
CA ILE A 33 -2.21 -4.72 4.90
C ILE A 33 -2.70 -6.14 4.72
N ALA A 34 -1.96 -6.98 4.00
CA ALA A 34 -2.28 -8.39 3.79
C ALA A 34 -2.46 -9.11 5.14
N LYS A 35 -1.58 -8.85 6.10
CA LYS A 35 -1.68 -9.38 7.47
C LYS A 35 -2.91 -8.89 8.23
N ILE A 36 -3.30 -7.62 8.06
CA ILE A 36 -4.43 -7.01 8.78
C ILE A 36 -5.79 -7.40 8.19
N GLU A 37 -5.83 -7.59 6.88
CA GLU A 37 -7.04 -8.01 6.16
C GLU A 37 -7.17 -9.54 6.06
N ASP A 38 -6.16 -10.29 6.54
CA ASP A 38 -6.09 -11.76 6.45
C ASP A 38 -6.17 -12.26 4.99
N LEU A 39 -5.35 -11.66 4.13
CA LEU A 39 -5.31 -11.92 2.69
C LEU A 39 -3.87 -12.25 2.25
N ASP A 40 -3.76 -12.85 1.06
CA ASP A 40 -2.47 -13.08 0.42
C ASP A 40 -1.84 -11.74 -0.03
N PRO A 41 -0.56 -11.45 0.30
CA PRO A 41 0.15 -10.27 -0.20
C PRO A 41 0.17 -10.15 -1.73
N GLU A 42 0.19 -11.28 -2.45
CA GLU A 42 0.15 -11.30 -3.91
C GLU A 42 -1.21 -10.89 -4.46
N LEU A 43 -2.30 -11.21 -3.74
CA LEU A 43 -3.63 -10.70 -4.09
C LEU A 43 -3.67 -9.17 -4.00
N ILE A 44 -3.16 -8.60 -2.90
CA ILE A 44 -3.07 -7.15 -2.70
C ILE A 44 -2.25 -6.49 -3.82
N ARG A 45 -1.06 -7.02 -4.10
CA ARG A 45 -0.19 -6.52 -5.17
C ARG A 45 -0.90 -6.57 -6.53
N SER A 46 -1.55 -7.69 -6.86
CA SER A 46 -2.22 -7.86 -8.15
C SER A 46 -3.39 -6.89 -8.35
N GLU A 47 -4.19 -6.63 -7.31
CA GLU A 47 -5.31 -5.69 -7.36
C GLU A 47 -4.83 -4.23 -7.46
N ILE A 48 -3.70 -3.90 -6.84
CA ILE A 48 -3.03 -2.59 -6.98
C ILE A 48 -2.51 -2.40 -8.40
N ALA A 49 -1.84 -3.42 -8.97
CA ALA A 49 -1.33 -3.37 -10.34
C ALA A 49 -2.46 -3.17 -11.37
N ARG A 50 -3.63 -3.77 -11.11
CA ARG A 50 -4.87 -3.62 -11.90
C ARG A 50 -5.60 -2.29 -11.66
N GLY A 51 -5.26 -1.55 -10.60
CA GLY A 51 -5.93 -0.30 -10.24
C GLY A 51 -7.31 -0.46 -9.58
N ARG A 52 -7.60 -1.65 -9.05
CA ARG A 52 -8.86 -1.95 -8.32
C ARG A 52 -8.74 -1.80 -6.80
N LEU A 53 -7.51 -1.67 -6.32
CA LEU A 53 -7.17 -1.44 -4.93
C LEU A 53 -6.08 -0.36 -4.85
N ILE A 54 -6.17 0.52 -3.86
CA ILE A 54 -5.18 1.57 -3.60
C ILE A 54 -4.72 1.54 -2.16
N ILE A 55 -3.51 2.02 -1.93
CA ILE A 55 -2.95 2.27 -0.61
C ILE A 55 -2.56 3.77 -0.56
N PRO A 56 -3.33 4.63 0.14
CA PRO A 56 -3.02 6.05 0.28
C PRO A 56 -1.85 6.27 1.24
N ALA A 57 -0.64 6.04 0.77
CA ALA A 57 0.56 5.99 1.60
C ALA A 57 1.65 6.97 1.14
N ASN A 58 1.34 8.27 1.22
CA ASN A 58 2.29 9.35 0.90
C ASN A 58 3.61 9.19 1.69
N VAL A 59 4.74 9.28 1.00
CA VAL A 59 6.10 9.16 1.57
C VAL A 59 6.39 10.17 2.68
N LYS A 60 5.74 11.34 2.66
CA LYS A 60 5.92 12.37 3.71
C LYS A 60 5.15 12.05 4.99
N HIS A 61 4.15 11.17 4.93
CA HIS A 61 3.35 10.77 6.10
C HIS A 61 3.96 9.52 6.75
N ALA A 62 5.09 9.70 7.42
CA ALA A 62 5.83 8.59 8.03
C ALA A 62 5.05 7.90 9.16
N ASN A 63 4.27 8.63 9.95
CA ASN A 63 3.52 8.08 11.08
C ASN A 63 2.21 7.37 10.68
N LEU A 64 1.94 7.22 9.37
CA LEU A 64 0.74 6.56 8.88
C LEU A 64 0.75 5.06 9.20
N GLU A 65 -0.36 4.54 9.71
CA GLU A 65 -0.68 3.12 9.68
C GLU A 65 -1.30 2.78 8.30
N PRO A 66 -0.62 1.97 7.46
CA PRO A 66 -1.13 1.68 6.12
C PRO A 66 -2.47 0.97 6.14
N MET A 67 -3.35 1.37 5.23
CA MET A 67 -4.63 0.70 4.97
C MET A 67 -4.89 0.63 3.47
N ALA A 68 -5.68 -0.35 3.04
CA ALA A 68 -6.12 -0.48 1.65
C ALA A 68 -7.57 -0.06 1.47
N ILE A 69 -7.87 0.47 0.28
CA ILE A 69 -9.23 0.79 -0.17
C ILE A 69 -9.42 0.10 -1.53
N GLY A 70 -10.43 -0.76 -1.64
CA GLY A 70 -10.69 -1.51 -2.87
C GLY A 70 -11.70 -2.64 -2.67
N ILE A 71 -11.99 -3.38 -3.74
CA ILE A 71 -13.03 -4.44 -3.74
C ILE A 71 -12.62 -5.66 -2.92
N ALA A 72 -11.32 -5.99 -2.89
CA ALA A 72 -10.82 -7.20 -2.24
C ALA A 72 -10.65 -7.10 -0.72
N VAL A 73 -10.86 -5.92 -0.13
CA VAL A 73 -10.62 -5.65 1.31
C VAL A 73 -11.91 -5.22 2.00
N ARG A 74 -11.91 -5.19 3.33
CA ARG A 74 -13.07 -4.70 4.10
C ARG A 74 -13.43 -3.27 3.70
N CYS A 75 -14.73 -3.00 3.63
CA CYS A 75 -15.26 -1.65 3.39
C CYS A 75 -14.70 -0.65 4.41
N LYS A 76 -14.23 0.51 3.92
CA LYS A 76 -13.65 1.58 4.73
C LYS A 76 -14.59 2.77 4.77
N ILE A 77 -14.56 3.52 5.87
CA ILE A 77 -15.39 4.73 6.07
C ILE A 77 -14.45 5.92 6.25
N ASN A 78 -14.83 7.08 5.69
CA ASN A 78 -14.14 8.35 5.87
C ASN A 78 -15.03 9.31 6.67
N ALA A 79 -14.43 10.11 7.56
CA ALA A 79 -15.12 11.15 8.31
C ALA A 79 -14.55 12.53 7.95
N ASN A 80 -15.42 13.52 7.75
CA ASN A 80 -15.02 14.91 7.53
C ASN A 80 -15.02 15.65 8.87
N ILE A 81 -13.93 16.37 9.17
CA ILE A 81 -13.74 17.20 10.38
C ILE A 81 -13.31 18.61 10.00
#